data_AF-A0A959Q0C5-F1
#
_entry.id   AF-A0A959Q0C5-F1
#
_cell.length_a   1.000
_cell.length_b   1.000
_cell.length_c   1.000
_cell.angle_alpha   90.00
_cell.angle_beta   90.00
_cell.angle_gamma   90.00
#
_symmetry.space_group_name_H-M   'P 1'
#
loop_
_entity.id
_entity.type
_entity.pdbx_description
1 polymer ?
#
loop_
_entity_poly.entity_id
_entity_poly.type
_entity_poly.pdbx_seq_one_letter_code
_entity_poly.pdbx_strand_id
1 'polypeptide(L)'
;MLIKVRLTILVVVSALLAYMIAAQSAFSILEFLILGLGGFSITAAANALNQALEKDFDRLMTRTENRPVATGRMSMGEAVLFGGLFFVLGTILLAYFNPLAAVLGACAVVSYSFLYTPLKRWTTFSVFVGAIPGALPTMIAVVAHEGRVTPMAIILFGIQFFWQFAHFWSIGFLGFEDYKRAGFRLVPELDGRAHPNLGLQSMIFSLLLLPICLAPYFMGLLGLWPCVLAATLALVYAYYGWNLQQEKSTGAARKLMFFSFLYLPVVLIIYYIGSL
;
A
#
# COMPACT_ATOMS: atom_id res chain seq x y z
N MET A 1 1.58 14.38 13.09
CA MET A 1 2.91 14.17 12.49
C MET A 1 2.78 14.23 10.97
N LEU A 2 3.70 14.90 10.27
CA LEU A 2 3.63 15.08 8.81
C LEU A 2 3.90 13.76 8.06
N ILE A 3 4.88 13.01 8.53
CA ILE A 3 5.18 11.66 8.06
C ILE A 3 4.28 10.70 8.85
N LYS A 4 3.43 9.93 8.16
CA LYS A 4 2.58 8.90 8.79
C LYS A 4 3.47 7.70 9.15
N VAL A 5 4.26 7.81 10.22
CA VAL A 5 5.37 6.88 10.54
C VAL A 5 4.96 5.42 10.52
N ARG A 6 3.84 5.04 11.16
CA ARG A 6 3.37 3.64 11.16
C ARG A 6 3.08 3.10 9.76
N LEU A 7 2.43 3.89 8.91
CA LEU A 7 2.14 3.52 7.53
C LEU A 7 3.42 3.48 6.69
N THR A 8 4.31 4.46 6.89
CA THR A 8 5.58 4.56 6.18
C THR A 8 6.48 3.36 6.47
N ILE A 9 6.54 2.93 7.73
CA ILE A 9 7.30 1.75 8.13
C ILE A 9 6.76 0.50 7.44
N LEU A 10 5.44 0.28 7.43
CA LEU A 10 4.87 -0.90 6.76
C LEU A 10 5.23 -0.94 5.27
N VAL A 11 5.11 0.19 4.57
CA VAL A 11 5.47 0.31 3.15
C VAL A 11 6.95 -0.01 2.92
N VAL A 12 7.84 0.57 3.75
CA VAL A 12 9.29 0.35 3.65
C VAL A 12 9.64 -1.10 3.97
N VAL A 13 9.04 -1.70 5.01
CA VAL A 13 9.25 -3.11 5.35
C VAL A 13 8.82 -4.03 4.21
N SER A 14 7.68 -3.78 3.58
CA SER A 14 7.25 -4.55 2.40
C SER A 14 8.24 -4.45 1.24
N ALA A 15 8.76 -3.24 0.96
CA ALA A 15 9.78 -3.04 -0.06
C ALA A 15 11.09 -3.76 0.29
N LEU A 16 11.54 -3.67 1.54
CA LEU A 16 12.77 -4.33 2.00
C LEU A 16 12.66 -5.86 1.93
N LEU A 17 11.53 -6.43 2.33
CA LEU A 17 11.28 -7.87 2.16
C LEU A 17 11.25 -8.27 0.68
N ALA A 18 10.64 -7.45 -0.19
CA ALA A 18 10.63 -7.69 -1.63
C ALA A 18 12.05 -7.67 -2.24
N TYR A 19 12.92 -6.76 -1.78
CA TYR A 19 14.33 -6.75 -2.16
C TYR A 19 15.05 -8.01 -1.68
N MET A 20 14.79 -8.47 -0.45
CA MET A 20 15.37 -9.72 0.07
C MET A 20 14.96 -10.94 -0.76
N ILE A 21 13.71 -11.03 -1.20
CA ILE A 21 13.23 -12.09 -2.12
C ILE A 21 13.99 -12.04 -3.45
N ALA A 22 14.22 -10.85 -4.02
CA ALA A 22 14.93 -10.70 -5.28
C ALA A 22 16.43 -10.98 -5.15
N ALA A 23 17.05 -10.49 -4.08
CA ALA A 23 18.50 -10.57 -3.88
C ALA A 23 18.97 -11.95 -3.43
N GLN A 24 18.15 -12.73 -2.73
CA GLN A 24 18.49 -14.07 -2.23
C GLN A 24 19.87 -14.07 -1.53
N SER A 25 20.82 -14.88 -2.02
CA SER A 25 22.19 -14.96 -1.51
C SER A 25 23.10 -13.79 -1.95
N ALA A 26 22.72 -13.02 -2.97
CA ALA A 26 23.42 -11.82 -3.45
C ALA A 26 23.07 -10.56 -2.63
N PHE A 27 22.62 -10.73 -1.38
CA PHE A 27 22.18 -9.65 -0.51
C PHE A 27 23.32 -8.70 -0.14
N SER A 28 23.15 -7.41 -0.44
CA SER A 28 24.01 -6.32 0.02
C SER A 28 23.34 -5.50 1.12
N ILE A 29 24.01 -5.37 2.27
CA ILE A 29 23.53 -4.56 3.41
C ILE A 29 23.49 -3.07 3.08
N LEU A 30 24.45 -2.59 2.27
CA LEU A 30 24.49 -1.19 1.86
C LEU A 30 23.29 -0.87 0.98
N GLU A 31 23.02 -1.71 -0.02
CA GLU A 31 21.85 -1.60 -0.89
C GLU A 31 20.55 -1.68 -0.10
N PHE A 32 20.45 -2.60 0.86
CA PHE A 32 19.29 -2.69 1.74
C PHE A 32 19.02 -1.36 2.49
N LEU A 33 20.06 -0.72 3.04
CA LEU A 33 19.94 0.56 3.73
C LEU A 33 19.59 1.71 2.78
N ILE A 34 20.23 1.78 1.61
CA ILE A 34 19.95 2.82 0.60
C ILE A 34 18.50 2.69 0.10
N LEU A 35 18.04 1.47 -0.20
CA LEU A 35 16.67 1.21 -0.62
C LEU A 35 15.67 1.59 0.48
N GLY A 36 15.96 1.24 1.73
CA GLY A 36 15.13 1.60 2.88
C GLY A 36 14.99 3.12 3.03
N LEU A 37 16.09 3.86 2.93
CA LEU A 37 16.09 5.33 3.02
C LEU A 37 15.42 5.97 1.79
N GLY A 38 15.65 5.43 0.60
CA GLY A 38 15.00 5.87 -0.64
C GLY A 38 13.48 5.68 -0.58
N GLY A 39 13.02 4.49 -0.21
CA GLY A 39 11.60 4.16 -0.05
C GLY A 39 10.93 4.98 1.06
N PHE A 40 11.62 5.20 2.19
CA PHE A 40 11.16 6.11 3.24
C PHE A 40 10.99 7.53 2.69
N SER A 41 11.96 8.02 1.93
CA SER A 41 11.96 9.38 1.41
C SER A 41 10.84 9.62 0.39
N ILE A 42 10.66 8.69 -0.56
CA ILE A 42 9.53 8.70 -1.51
C ILE A 42 8.18 8.70 -0.78
N THR A 43 8.04 7.85 0.24
CA THR A 43 6.80 7.76 1.02
C THR A 43 6.56 9.00 1.88
N ALA A 44 7.61 9.60 2.44
CA ALA A 44 7.54 10.84 3.18
C ALA A 44 7.11 12.01 2.28
N ALA A 45 7.67 12.09 1.06
CA ALA A 45 7.28 13.08 0.06
C ALA A 45 5.78 12.98 -0.29
N ALA A 46 5.32 11.78 -0.64
CA ALA A 46 3.91 11.52 -0.97
C ALA A 46 2.96 11.90 0.18
N ASN A 47 3.34 11.60 1.44
CA ASN A 47 2.55 11.96 2.61
C ASN A 47 2.53 13.47 2.88
N ALA A 48 3.66 14.16 2.74
CA ALA A 48 3.75 15.61 2.94
C ALA A 48 2.87 16.36 1.92
N LEU A 49 2.98 15.98 0.64
CA LEU A 49 2.14 16.53 -0.43
C LEU A 49 0.66 16.18 -0.24
N ASN A 50 0.32 14.96 0.18
CA ASN A 50 -1.06 14.58 0.49
C ASN A 50 -1.65 15.43 1.62
N GLN A 51 -0.92 15.70 2.70
CA GLN A 51 -1.41 16.60 3.77
C GLN A 51 -1.52 18.05 3.31
N ALA A 52 -0.63 18.51 2.42
CA ALA A 52 -0.72 19.85 1.83
C ALA A 52 -2.01 20.00 1.00
N LEU A 53 -2.28 19.03 0.12
CA LEU A 53 -3.43 19.04 -0.78
C LEU A 53 -4.78 18.80 -0.07
N GLU A 54 -4.79 18.03 1.02
CA GLU A 54 -6.02 17.71 1.77
C GLU A 54 -6.27 18.63 2.96
N LYS A 55 -5.49 19.70 3.15
CA LYS A 55 -5.50 20.58 4.34
C LYS A 55 -6.91 20.92 4.85
N ASP A 56 -7.79 21.41 3.99
CA ASP A 56 -9.10 21.91 4.39
C ASP A 56 -10.07 20.77 4.72
N PHE A 57 -9.93 19.62 4.06
CA PHE A 57 -10.74 18.43 4.32
C PHE A 57 -10.27 17.66 5.55
N ASP A 58 -8.95 17.64 5.81
CA ASP A 58 -8.37 16.99 6.97
C ASP A 58 -8.90 17.59 8.27
N ARG A 59 -9.26 18.88 8.29
CA ARG A 59 -9.89 19.58 9.42
C ARG A 59 -11.28 19.04 9.79
N LEU A 60 -11.94 18.35 8.86
CA LEU A 60 -13.32 17.85 9.03
C LEU A 60 -13.40 16.39 9.51
N MET A 61 -12.26 15.69 9.64
CA MET A 61 -12.21 14.32 10.16
C MET A 61 -11.49 14.28 11.50
N THR A 62 -12.11 13.67 12.50
CA THR A 62 -11.56 13.49 13.85
C THR A 62 -10.15 12.87 13.85
N ARG A 63 -9.90 11.93 12.93
CA ARG A 63 -8.60 11.27 12.80
C ARG A 63 -7.48 12.18 12.29
N THR A 64 -7.79 13.24 11.55
CA THR A 64 -6.80 14.03 10.79
C THR A 64 -6.82 15.52 11.11
N GLU A 65 -7.81 15.99 11.87
CA GLU A 65 -7.95 17.40 12.26
C GLU A 65 -6.69 17.91 12.97
N ASN A 66 -5.98 17.03 13.67
CA ASN A 66 -4.75 17.30 14.39
C ASN A 66 -3.46 17.22 13.53
N ARG A 67 -3.56 17.14 12.20
CA ARG A 67 -2.38 17.15 11.31
C ARG A 67 -1.70 18.52 11.31
N PRO A 68 -0.35 18.61 11.16
CA PRO A 68 0.37 19.89 11.23
C PRO A 68 -0.17 20.95 10.25
N VAL A 69 -0.44 20.55 9.00
CA VAL A 69 -0.93 21.47 7.95
C VAL A 69 -2.40 21.87 8.20
N ALA A 70 -3.23 20.91 8.63
CA ALA A 70 -4.63 21.17 9.00
C ALA A 70 -4.72 22.16 10.18
N THR A 71 -3.94 21.94 11.24
CA THR A 71 -3.90 22.82 12.43
C THR A 71 -3.20 24.16 12.20
N GLY A 72 -2.54 24.36 11.05
CA GLY A 72 -1.77 25.59 10.77
C GLY A 72 -0.43 25.69 11.50
N ARG A 73 0.00 24.66 12.23
CA ARG A 73 1.35 24.56 12.84
C ARG A 73 2.47 24.47 11.80
N MET A 74 2.10 24.16 10.56
CA MET A 74 2.96 24.16 9.40
C MET A 74 2.16 24.73 8.22
N SER A 75 2.75 25.66 7.49
CA SER A 75 2.16 26.23 6.28
C SER A 75 2.11 25.20 5.15
N MET A 76 1.23 25.43 4.17
CA MET A 76 1.16 24.60 2.98
C MET A 76 2.47 24.66 2.18
N GLY A 77 3.09 25.85 2.08
CA GLY A 77 4.36 26.05 1.38
C GLY A 77 5.50 25.25 2.01
N GLU A 78 5.61 25.25 3.34
CA GLU A 78 6.60 24.42 4.05
C GLU A 78 6.38 22.93 3.79
N ALA A 79 5.12 22.47 3.78
CA ALA A 79 4.81 21.05 3.55
C ALA A 79 5.17 20.62 2.13
N VAL A 80 4.94 21.50 1.14
CA VAL A 80 5.34 21.27 -0.25
C VAL A 80 6.85 21.29 -0.40
N LEU A 81 7.56 22.23 0.23
CA LEU A 81 9.02 22.29 0.22
C LEU A 81 9.62 21.02 0.83
N PHE A 82 9.14 20.63 2.01
CA PHE A 82 9.57 19.40 2.67
C PHE A 82 9.30 18.17 1.79
N GLY A 83 8.12 18.09 1.18
CA GLY A 83 7.78 17.03 0.23
C GLY A 83 8.72 17.00 -0.97
N GLY A 84 9.06 18.16 -1.54
CA GLY A 84 9.99 18.29 -2.66
C GLY A 84 11.41 17.87 -2.32
N LEU A 85 11.92 18.23 -1.14
CA LEU A 85 13.26 17.80 -0.69
C LEU A 85 13.35 16.28 -0.53
N PHE A 86 12.35 15.66 0.11
CA PHE A 86 12.29 14.21 0.24
C PHE A 86 12.06 13.49 -1.09
N PHE A 87 11.34 14.11 -2.03
CA PHE A 87 11.17 13.59 -3.37
C PHE A 87 12.50 13.53 -4.12
N VAL A 88 13.26 14.64 -4.11
CA VAL A 88 14.59 14.70 -4.75
C VAL A 88 15.54 13.70 -4.10
N LEU A 89 15.63 13.69 -2.76
CA LEU A 89 16.47 12.74 -2.03
C LEU A 89 16.13 11.29 -2.34
N GLY A 90 14.84 10.92 -2.25
CA GLY A 90 14.38 9.57 -2.54
C GLY A 90 14.66 9.15 -3.97
N THR A 91 14.45 10.05 -4.93
CA THR A 91 14.72 9.78 -6.36
C THR A 91 16.20 9.56 -6.62
N ILE A 92 17.08 10.36 -6.02
CA ILE A 92 18.55 10.20 -6.13
C ILE A 92 18.99 8.86 -5.52
N LEU A 93 18.47 8.51 -4.33
CA LEU A 93 18.79 7.25 -3.66
C LEU A 93 18.32 6.03 -4.47
N LEU A 94 17.17 6.12 -5.15
CA LEU A 94 16.72 5.05 -6.04
C LEU A 94 17.51 5.01 -7.36
N ALA A 95 17.97 6.17 -7.85
CA ALA A 95 18.80 6.25 -9.05
C ALA A 95 20.19 5.61 -8.86
N TYR A 96 20.67 5.49 -7.62
CA TYR A 96 21.87 4.74 -7.26
C TYR A 96 21.85 3.30 -7.81
N PHE A 97 20.68 2.67 -7.80
CA PHE A 97 20.50 1.32 -8.33
C PHE A 97 20.40 1.31 -9.85
N ASN A 98 19.41 2.05 -10.36
CA ASN A 98 19.20 2.24 -11.79
C ASN A 98 18.16 3.34 -12.05
N PRO A 99 18.15 3.94 -13.27
CA PRO A 99 17.17 4.97 -13.63
C PRO A 99 15.72 4.51 -13.55
N LEU A 100 15.44 3.22 -13.78
CA LEU A 100 14.07 2.69 -13.78
C LEU A 100 13.47 2.70 -12.38
N ALA A 101 14.23 2.30 -11.35
CA ALA A 101 13.80 2.39 -9.95
C ALA A 101 13.47 3.83 -9.55
N ALA A 102 14.28 4.81 -9.99
CA ALA A 102 14.04 6.23 -9.75
C ALA A 102 12.75 6.71 -10.43
N VAL A 103 12.53 6.35 -11.71
CA VAL A 103 11.31 6.71 -12.44
C VAL A 103 10.07 6.10 -11.79
N LEU A 104 10.12 4.83 -11.38
CA LEU A 104 9.01 4.19 -10.67
C LEU A 104 8.72 4.86 -9.33
N GLY A 105 9.76 5.22 -8.56
CA GLY A 105 9.62 5.99 -7.33
C GLY A 105 8.98 7.36 -7.56
N ALA A 106 9.41 8.07 -8.61
CA ALA A 106 8.83 9.35 -8.98
C ALA A 106 7.36 9.22 -9.40
N CYS A 107 7.04 8.23 -10.22
CA CYS A 107 5.67 7.89 -10.62
C CYS A 107 4.80 7.56 -9.40
N ALA A 108 5.33 6.91 -8.37
CA ALA A 108 4.59 6.62 -7.14
C ALA A 108 4.16 7.91 -6.42
N VAL A 109 5.05 8.89 -6.28
CA VAL A 109 4.70 10.19 -5.68
C VAL A 109 3.69 10.94 -6.54
N VAL A 110 3.95 11.04 -7.85
CA VAL A 110 3.08 11.81 -8.76
C VAL A 110 1.68 11.22 -8.81
N SER A 111 1.55 9.91 -9.00
CA SER A 111 0.23 9.26 -9.04
C SER A 111 -0.49 9.29 -7.70
N TYR A 112 0.21 9.17 -6.56
CA TYR A 112 -0.42 9.27 -5.25
C TYR A 112 -0.92 10.70 -4.94
N SER A 113 -0.08 11.70 -5.17
CA SER A 113 -0.36 13.08 -4.79
C SER A 113 -1.27 13.79 -5.79
N PHE A 114 -1.11 13.58 -7.10
CA PHE A 114 -1.81 14.37 -8.11
C PHE A 114 -2.90 13.61 -8.88
N LEU A 115 -2.96 12.27 -8.79
CA LEU A 115 -4.07 11.50 -9.36
C LEU A 115 -4.99 10.99 -8.25
N TYR A 116 -4.47 10.16 -7.35
CA TYR A 116 -5.25 9.53 -6.29
C TYR A 116 -5.87 10.54 -5.34
N THR A 117 -5.06 11.42 -4.74
CA THR A 117 -5.52 12.38 -3.71
C THR A 117 -6.72 13.22 -4.17
N PRO A 118 -6.70 13.90 -5.34
CA PRO A 118 -7.88 14.63 -5.79
C PRO A 118 -9.06 13.71 -6.12
N LEU A 119 -8.83 12.55 -6.77
CA LEU A 119 -9.89 11.62 -7.17
C LEU A 119 -10.75 11.12 -6.01
N LYS A 120 -10.23 11.08 -4.78
CA LYS A 120 -10.98 10.69 -3.58
C LYS A 120 -12.27 11.50 -3.37
N ARG A 121 -12.35 12.70 -3.95
CA ARG A 121 -13.52 13.58 -3.88
C ARG A 121 -14.58 13.28 -4.93
N TRP A 122 -14.16 12.70 -6.06
CA TRP A 122 -14.97 12.58 -7.26
C TRP A 122 -15.57 11.19 -7.42
N THR A 123 -14.78 10.16 -7.11
CA THR A 123 -15.15 8.77 -7.43
C THR A 123 -14.55 7.76 -6.46
N THR A 124 -15.30 6.68 -6.22
CA THR A 124 -14.85 5.48 -5.50
C THR A 124 -13.72 4.76 -6.24
N PHE A 125 -13.60 4.99 -7.56
CA PHE A 125 -12.48 4.49 -8.38
C PHE A 125 -11.12 5.02 -7.92
N SER A 126 -11.09 6.09 -7.12
CA SER A 126 -9.87 6.57 -6.46
C SER A 126 -9.14 5.46 -5.69
N VAL A 127 -9.85 4.51 -5.06
CA VAL A 127 -9.21 3.41 -4.33
C VAL A 127 -8.36 2.54 -5.26
N PHE A 128 -8.84 2.24 -6.47
CA PHE A 128 -8.06 1.51 -7.49
C PHE A 128 -6.87 2.32 -7.99
N VAL A 129 -7.05 3.62 -8.24
CA VAL A 129 -5.94 4.47 -8.69
C VAL A 129 -4.87 4.60 -7.61
N GLY A 130 -5.28 4.75 -6.34
CA GLY A 130 -4.38 4.79 -5.19
C GLY A 130 -3.70 3.44 -4.89
N ALA A 131 -4.31 2.34 -5.32
CA ALA A 131 -3.74 1.01 -5.17
C ALA A 131 -2.43 0.84 -5.98
N ILE A 132 -2.30 1.53 -7.12
CA ILE A 132 -1.10 1.48 -7.97
C ILE A 132 0.13 2.02 -7.22
N PRO A 133 0.19 3.29 -6.77
CA PRO A 133 1.33 3.77 -6.00
C PRO A 133 1.51 3.07 -4.66
N GLY A 134 0.44 2.51 -4.08
CA GLY A 134 0.54 1.65 -2.90
C GLY A 134 1.26 0.33 -3.16
N ALA A 135 1.25 -0.16 -4.40
CA ALA A 135 1.86 -1.41 -4.83
C ALA A 135 3.26 -1.25 -5.44
N LEU A 136 3.60 -0.08 -5.97
CA LEU A 136 4.92 0.21 -6.55
C LEU A 136 6.12 -0.06 -5.62
N PRO A 137 6.08 0.13 -4.30
CA PRO A 137 7.23 -0.08 -3.43
C PRO A 137 7.85 -1.49 -3.53
N THR A 138 7.05 -2.54 -3.63
CA THR A 138 7.56 -3.91 -3.79
C THR A 138 8.16 -4.13 -5.19
N MET A 139 7.56 -3.56 -6.22
CA MET A 139 8.11 -3.59 -7.59
C MET A 139 9.45 -2.85 -7.68
N ILE A 140 9.52 -1.64 -7.12
CA ILE A 140 10.74 -0.81 -7.09
C ILE A 140 11.89 -1.58 -6.45
N ALA A 141 11.62 -2.27 -5.34
CA ALA A 141 12.61 -3.06 -4.64
C ALA A 141 13.22 -4.19 -5.47
N VAL A 142 12.38 -4.93 -6.22
CA VAL A 142 12.85 -5.98 -7.14
C VAL A 142 13.62 -5.37 -8.31
N VAL A 143 13.09 -4.31 -8.92
CA VAL A 143 13.72 -3.61 -10.05
C VAL A 143 15.06 -2.98 -9.64
N ALA A 144 15.19 -2.52 -8.40
CA ALA A 144 16.44 -1.99 -7.87
C ALA A 144 17.56 -3.03 -7.91
N HIS A 145 17.27 -4.29 -7.56
CA HIS A 145 18.23 -5.38 -7.62
C HIS A 145 18.42 -5.93 -9.04
N GLU A 146 17.33 -6.20 -9.77
CA GLU A 146 17.39 -6.92 -11.05
C GLU A 146 17.58 -6.02 -12.28
N GLY A 147 17.47 -4.69 -12.13
CA GLY A 147 17.65 -3.71 -13.19
C GLY A 147 16.53 -3.62 -14.23
N ARG A 148 15.48 -4.46 -14.12
CA ARG A 148 14.35 -4.54 -15.06
C ARG A 148 13.08 -5.03 -14.37
N VAL A 149 11.93 -4.85 -15.01
CA VAL A 149 10.66 -5.42 -14.53
C VAL A 149 10.62 -6.91 -14.88
N THR A 150 10.78 -7.76 -13.88
CA THR A 150 10.71 -9.22 -14.02
C THR A 150 9.33 -9.77 -13.63
N PRO A 151 9.04 -11.06 -13.91
CA PRO A 151 7.84 -11.71 -13.40
C PRO A 151 7.71 -11.63 -11.87
N MET A 152 8.81 -11.74 -11.11
CA MET A 152 8.78 -11.60 -9.66
C MET A 152 8.36 -10.19 -9.23
N ALA A 153 8.86 -9.15 -9.90
CA ALA A 153 8.46 -7.77 -9.65
C ALA A 153 6.96 -7.56 -9.86
N ILE A 154 6.39 -8.16 -10.92
CA ILE A 154 4.95 -8.08 -11.24
C ILE A 154 4.14 -8.88 -10.21
N ILE A 155 4.60 -10.04 -9.76
CA ILE A 155 3.90 -10.86 -8.76
C ILE A 155 3.85 -10.14 -7.41
N LEU A 156 4.99 -9.62 -6.92
CA LEU A 156 5.02 -8.90 -5.64
C LEU A 156 4.24 -7.58 -5.70
N PHE A 157 4.22 -6.91 -6.86
CA PHE A 157 3.30 -5.81 -7.12
C PHE A 157 1.85 -6.28 -7.02
N GLY A 158 1.51 -7.40 -7.68
CA GLY A 158 0.17 -7.98 -7.66
C GLY A 158 -0.30 -8.32 -6.24
N ILE A 159 0.54 -8.99 -5.44
CA ILE A 159 0.21 -9.31 -4.04
C ILE A 159 -0.11 -8.03 -3.27
N GLN A 160 0.76 -7.03 -3.34
CA GLN A 160 0.55 -5.73 -2.68
C GLN A 160 -0.71 -5.01 -3.21
N PHE A 161 -0.93 -5.07 -4.53
CA PHE A 161 -2.03 -4.42 -5.23
C PHE A 161 -3.39 -4.99 -4.83
N PHE A 162 -3.56 -6.31 -4.86
CA PHE A 162 -4.84 -6.96 -4.57
C PHE A 162 -5.12 -7.04 -3.06
N TRP A 163 -4.09 -7.22 -2.23
CA TRP A 163 -4.21 -7.30 -0.78
C TRP A 163 -4.90 -6.06 -0.18
N GLN A 164 -4.51 -4.87 -0.64
CA GLN A 164 -4.97 -3.63 0.00
C GLN A 164 -6.47 -3.36 -0.18
N PHE A 165 -7.19 -3.99 -1.12
CA PHE A 165 -8.62 -3.75 -1.30
C PHE A 165 -9.42 -4.25 -0.09
N ALA A 166 -9.21 -5.50 0.33
CA ALA A 166 -9.87 -6.03 1.52
C ALA A 166 -9.47 -5.25 2.79
N HIS A 167 -8.22 -4.76 2.84
CA HIS A 167 -7.76 -3.86 3.89
C HIS A 167 -8.52 -2.53 3.87
N PHE A 168 -8.61 -1.87 2.72
CA PHE A 168 -9.28 -0.59 2.56
C PHE A 168 -10.78 -0.68 2.80
N TRP A 169 -11.44 -1.76 2.40
CA TRP A 169 -12.86 -1.96 2.68
C TRP A 169 -13.14 -2.17 4.15
N SER A 170 -12.25 -2.85 4.89
CA SER A 170 -12.38 -2.96 6.34
C SER A 170 -12.26 -1.61 7.05
N ILE A 171 -11.29 -0.77 6.66
CA ILE A 171 -11.12 0.59 7.20
C ILE A 171 -12.26 1.51 6.73
N GLY A 172 -12.68 1.38 5.48
CA GLY A 172 -13.76 2.14 4.88
C GLY A 172 -15.09 1.89 5.60
N PHE A 173 -15.37 0.64 5.95
CA PHE A 173 -16.53 0.27 6.76
C PHE A 173 -16.47 0.91 8.15
N LEU A 174 -15.31 0.85 8.83
CA LEU A 174 -15.13 1.39 10.18
C LEU A 174 -15.13 2.93 10.24
N GLY A 175 -14.64 3.58 9.18
CA GLY A 175 -14.46 5.03 9.09
C GLY A 175 -15.47 5.74 8.18
N PHE A 176 -16.55 5.07 7.78
CA PHE A 176 -17.49 5.57 6.76
C PHE A 176 -18.02 6.98 7.10
N GLU A 177 -18.52 7.15 8.33
CA GLU A 177 -19.10 8.43 8.78
C GLU A 177 -18.09 9.58 8.75
N ASP A 178 -16.83 9.31 9.13
CA ASP A 178 -15.76 10.31 9.08
C ASP A 178 -15.45 10.74 7.65
N TYR A 179 -15.37 9.77 6.73
CA TYR A 179 -15.12 10.07 5.31
C TYR A 179 -16.27 10.87 4.71
N LYS A 180 -17.51 10.48 5.01
CA LYS A 180 -18.72 11.17 4.55
C LYS A 180 -18.79 12.59 5.06
N ARG A 181 -18.52 12.82 6.35
CA ARG A 181 -18.50 14.15 6.98
C ARG A 181 -17.48 15.09 6.33
N ALA A 182 -16.30 14.58 5.97
CA ALA A 182 -15.32 15.37 5.24
C ALA A 182 -15.66 15.55 3.75
N GLY A 183 -16.62 14.79 3.22
CA GLY A 183 -17.09 14.83 1.82
C GLY A 183 -16.28 13.94 0.86
N PHE A 184 -15.56 12.94 1.37
CA PHE A 184 -14.87 11.96 0.54
C PHE A 184 -15.83 10.92 -0.02
N ARG A 185 -15.58 10.50 -1.27
CA ARG A 185 -16.33 9.45 -2.00
C ARG A 185 -15.49 8.18 -2.15
N LEU A 186 -14.71 7.84 -1.12
CA LEU A 186 -13.77 6.71 -1.12
C LEU A 186 -14.47 5.36 -1.00
N VAL A 187 -15.48 5.30 -0.14
CA VAL A 187 -16.18 4.07 0.20
C VAL A 187 -17.47 4.03 -0.62
N PRO A 188 -17.74 2.95 -1.37
CA PRO A 188 -19.05 2.74 -1.96
C PRO A 188 -20.16 2.97 -0.94
N GLU A 189 -21.17 3.75 -1.33
CA GLU A 189 -22.29 4.16 -0.49
C GLU A 189 -23.61 3.70 -1.12
N LEU A 190 -24.57 3.29 -0.28
CA LEU A 190 -25.95 3.01 -0.66
C LEU A 190 -26.86 3.54 0.46
N ASP A 191 -27.87 4.34 0.11
CA ASP A 191 -28.87 4.91 1.03
C ASP A 191 -28.27 5.58 2.27
N GLY A 192 -27.18 6.33 2.08
CA GLY A 192 -26.59 7.09 3.16
C GLY A 192 -25.59 6.31 4.03
N ARG A 193 -25.33 5.03 3.74
CA ARG A 193 -24.50 4.11 4.54
C ARG A 193 -23.44 3.42 3.68
N ALA A 194 -22.41 2.85 4.32
CA ALA A 194 -21.43 2.02 3.65
C ALA A 194 -22.12 0.88 2.87
N HIS A 195 -21.70 0.65 1.63
CA HIS A 195 -22.35 -0.31 0.73
C HIS A 195 -22.38 -1.71 1.36
N PRO A 196 -23.51 -2.43 1.30
CA PRO A 196 -23.66 -3.73 1.96
C PRO A 196 -22.79 -4.86 1.38
N ASN A 197 -22.00 -4.59 0.35
CA ASN A 197 -21.20 -5.58 -0.39
C ASN A 197 -19.69 -5.39 -0.18
N LEU A 198 -19.27 -4.52 0.74
CA LEU A 198 -17.84 -4.33 1.04
C LEU A 198 -17.16 -5.63 1.50
N GLY A 199 -17.88 -6.48 2.25
CA GLY A 199 -17.38 -7.80 2.63
C GLY A 199 -17.21 -8.73 1.42
N LEU A 200 -18.20 -8.77 0.53
CA LEU A 200 -18.15 -9.53 -0.72
C LEU A 200 -16.99 -9.06 -1.62
N GLN A 201 -16.83 -7.76 -1.79
CA GLN A 201 -15.69 -7.20 -2.54
C GLN A 201 -14.37 -7.62 -1.89
N SER A 202 -14.25 -7.50 -0.56
CA SER A 202 -13.07 -7.95 0.17
C SER A 202 -12.75 -9.42 -0.08
N MET A 203 -13.77 -10.29 -0.03
CA MET A 203 -13.63 -11.71 -0.33
C MET A 203 -13.14 -11.95 -1.75
N ILE A 204 -13.75 -11.30 -2.75
CA ILE A 204 -13.37 -11.45 -4.16
C ILE A 204 -11.92 -11.02 -4.38
N PHE A 205 -11.52 -9.84 -3.89
CA PHE A 205 -10.13 -9.36 -4.02
C PHE A 205 -9.13 -10.28 -3.31
N SER A 206 -9.49 -10.84 -2.15
CA SER A 206 -8.66 -11.85 -1.47
C SER A 206 -8.58 -13.17 -2.25
N LEU A 207 -9.64 -13.60 -2.93
CA LEU A 207 -9.61 -14.79 -3.80
C LEU A 207 -8.76 -14.56 -5.06
N LEU A 208 -8.70 -13.33 -5.58
CA LEU A 208 -7.82 -12.98 -6.70
C LEU A 208 -6.34 -13.08 -6.33
N LEU A 209 -5.98 -13.10 -5.03
CA LEU A 209 -4.62 -13.39 -4.60
C LEU A 209 -4.24 -14.85 -4.84
N LEU A 210 -5.17 -15.80 -4.94
CA LEU A 210 -4.85 -17.22 -5.14
C LEU A 210 -4.01 -17.49 -6.39
N PRO A 211 -4.44 -17.08 -7.61
CA PRO A 211 -3.61 -17.28 -8.79
C PRO A 211 -2.28 -16.53 -8.71
N ILE A 212 -2.25 -15.35 -8.08
CA ILE A 212 -1.03 -14.55 -7.92
C ILE A 212 -0.04 -15.24 -6.97
N CYS A 213 -0.54 -15.81 -5.87
CA CYS A 213 0.27 -16.53 -4.89
C CYS A 213 0.80 -17.87 -5.41
N LEU A 214 0.16 -18.46 -6.42
CA LEU A 214 0.59 -19.71 -7.05
C LEU A 214 1.44 -19.49 -8.30
N ALA A 215 1.39 -18.30 -8.91
CA ALA A 215 2.14 -17.96 -10.11
C ALA A 215 3.65 -18.23 -10.00
N PRO A 216 4.35 -17.90 -8.89
CA PRO A 216 5.79 -18.19 -8.78
C PRO A 216 6.16 -19.66 -9.00
N TYR A 217 5.34 -20.59 -8.52
CA TYR A 217 5.57 -22.03 -8.71
C TYR A 217 5.44 -22.43 -10.18
N PHE A 218 4.37 -22.02 -10.84
CA PHE A 218 4.14 -22.33 -12.26
C PHE A 218 5.17 -21.67 -13.20
N MET A 219 5.79 -20.58 -12.74
CA MET A 219 6.85 -19.88 -13.46
C MET A 219 8.26 -20.37 -13.11
N GLY A 220 8.39 -21.36 -12.21
CA GLY A 220 9.69 -21.89 -11.76
C GLY A 220 10.52 -20.92 -10.92
N LEU A 221 9.89 -19.91 -10.31
CA LEU A 221 10.55 -18.87 -9.51
C LEU A 221 10.68 -19.26 -8.03
N LEU A 222 9.74 -20.04 -7.50
CA LEU A 222 9.74 -20.53 -6.12
C LEU A 222 9.27 -21.99 -6.06
N GLY A 223 9.61 -22.68 -4.97
CA GLY A 223 9.09 -24.01 -4.68
C GLY A 223 7.57 -24.03 -4.44
N LEU A 224 7.00 -25.23 -4.36
CA LEU A 224 5.56 -25.41 -4.14
C LEU A 224 5.13 -24.95 -2.74
N TRP A 225 5.91 -25.27 -1.71
CA TRP A 225 5.52 -25.02 -0.32
C TRP A 225 5.25 -23.53 0.02
N PRO A 226 6.08 -22.53 -0.37
CA PRO A 226 5.79 -21.12 -0.03
C PRO A 226 4.54 -20.62 -0.77
N CYS A 227 4.33 -21.07 -2.00
CA CYS A 227 3.19 -20.70 -2.83
C CYS A 227 1.88 -21.24 -2.25
N VAL A 228 1.87 -22.51 -1.82
CA VAL A 228 0.70 -23.13 -1.18
C VAL A 228 0.37 -22.44 0.14
N LEU A 229 1.35 -22.17 1.00
CA LEU A 229 1.10 -21.46 2.26
C LEU A 229 0.54 -20.06 2.04
N ALA A 230 1.10 -19.29 1.09
CA ALA A 230 0.59 -17.96 0.76
C ALA A 230 -0.85 -18.02 0.21
N ALA A 231 -1.17 -19.00 -0.63
CA ALA A 231 -2.51 -19.23 -1.14
C ALA A 231 -3.49 -19.66 -0.01
N THR A 232 -3.07 -20.50 0.92
CA THR A 232 -3.88 -20.87 2.10
C THR A 232 -4.19 -19.63 2.94
N LEU A 233 -3.21 -18.76 3.20
CA LEU A 233 -3.44 -17.51 3.91
C LEU A 233 -4.42 -16.59 3.14
N ALA A 234 -4.42 -16.62 1.80
CA ALA A 234 -5.35 -15.84 1.00
C ALA A 234 -6.79 -16.37 1.12
N LEU A 235 -6.97 -17.69 1.24
CA LEU A 235 -8.27 -18.29 1.57
C LEU A 235 -8.77 -17.86 2.95
N VAL A 236 -7.88 -17.85 3.96
CA VAL A 236 -8.23 -17.33 5.29
C VAL A 236 -8.58 -15.84 5.21
N TYR A 237 -7.88 -15.07 4.38
CA TYR A 237 -8.20 -13.67 4.17
C TYR A 237 -9.59 -13.48 3.53
N ALA A 238 -9.91 -14.31 2.54
CA ALA A 238 -11.22 -14.34 1.89
C ALA A 238 -12.33 -14.72 2.87
N TYR A 239 -12.08 -15.68 3.77
CA TYR A 239 -13.00 -16.04 4.85
C TYR A 239 -13.35 -14.83 5.74
N TYR A 240 -12.37 -14.00 6.13
CA TYR A 240 -12.68 -12.79 6.88
C TYR A 240 -13.51 -11.77 6.08
N GLY A 241 -13.31 -11.70 4.76
CA GLY A 241 -14.15 -10.90 3.86
C GLY A 241 -15.59 -11.41 3.82
N TRP A 242 -15.77 -12.73 3.71
CA TRP A 242 -17.07 -13.38 3.80
C TRP A 242 -17.72 -13.15 5.17
N ASN A 243 -16.98 -13.28 6.27
CA ASN A 243 -17.49 -13.03 7.61
C ASN A 243 -18.00 -11.59 7.76
N LEU A 244 -17.30 -10.60 7.20
CA LEU A 244 -17.79 -9.22 7.12
C LEU A 244 -19.06 -9.10 6.27
N GLN A 245 -19.17 -9.86 5.18
CA GLN A 245 -20.38 -9.87 4.34
C GLN A 245 -21.61 -10.40 5.09
N GLN A 246 -21.42 -11.44 5.91
CA GLN A 246 -22.49 -12.08 6.67
C GLN A 246 -22.90 -11.24 7.88
N GLU A 247 -21.94 -10.82 8.70
CA GLU A 247 -22.23 -10.12 9.94
C GLU A 247 -22.52 -8.62 9.73
N LYS A 248 -21.89 -7.98 8.75
CA LYS A 248 -21.91 -6.53 8.52
C LYS A 248 -21.69 -5.73 9.81
N SER A 249 -20.80 -6.24 10.66
CA SER A 249 -20.55 -5.72 12.01
C SER A 249 -19.19 -5.03 12.09
N THR A 250 -19.07 -4.08 13.02
CA THR A 250 -17.77 -3.45 13.33
C THR A 250 -16.75 -4.48 13.86
N GLY A 251 -17.22 -5.52 14.53
CA GLY A 251 -16.38 -6.63 15.01
C GLY A 251 -15.75 -7.41 13.87
N ALA A 252 -16.55 -7.81 12.87
CA ALA A 252 -16.06 -8.48 11.67
C ALA A 252 -15.10 -7.60 10.87
N ALA A 253 -15.41 -6.31 10.71
CA ALA A 253 -14.53 -5.37 10.01
C ALA A 253 -13.17 -5.22 10.72
N ARG A 254 -13.14 -5.16 12.05
CA ARG A 254 -11.88 -5.13 12.82
C ARG A 254 -11.08 -6.42 12.63
N LYS A 255 -11.72 -7.60 12.67
CA LYS A 255 -11.04 -8.89 12.43
C LYS A 255 -10.37 -8.91 11.05
N LEU A 256 -11.09 -8.51 10.01
CA LEU A 256 -10.57 -8.39 8.64
C LEU A 256 -9.38 -7.41 8.57
N MET A 257 -9.51 -6.24 9.21
CA MET A 257 -8.46 -5.23 9.28
C MET A 257 -7.20 -5.77 9.96
N PHE A 258 -7.30 -6.38 11.13
CA PHE A 258 -6.13 -6.91 11.84
C PHE A 258 -5.48 -8.09 11.11
N PHE A 259 -6.28 -8.99 10.54
CA PHE A 259 -5.74 -10.07 9.73
C PHE A 259 -4.99 -9.54 8.51
N SER A 260 -5.49 -8.49 7.86
CA SER A 260 -4.79 -7.88 6.72
C SER A 260 -3.40 -7.37 7.08
N PHE A 261 -3.23 -6.74 8.25
CA PHE A 261 -1.91 -6.28 8.71
C PHE A 261 -0.93 -7.44 8.95
N LEU A 262 -1.42 -8.60 9.36
CA LEU A 262 -0.61 -9.81 9.55
C LEU A 262 -0.30 -10.49 8.21
N TYR A 263 -1.29 -10.60 7.32
CA TYR A 263 -1.21 -11.35 6.08
C TYR A 263 0.00 -10.95 5.23
N LEU A 264 0.14 -9.65 4.94
CA LEU A 264 1.13 -9.19 3.96
C LEU A 264 2.58 -9.43 4.42
N PRO A 265 3.02 -9.02 5.63
CA PRO A 265 4.35 -9.35 6.12
C PRO A 265 4.61 -10.86 6.15
N VAL A 266 3.63 -11.67 6.59
CA VAL A 266 3.79 -13.12 6.67
C VAL A 266 3.99 -13.74 5.30
N VAL A 267 3.20 -13.35 4.29
CA VAL A 267 3.35 -13.85 2.91
C VAL A 267 4.72 -13.48 2.34
N LEU A 268 5.17 -12.23 2.54
CA LEU A 268 6.49 -11.80 2.06
C LEU A 268 7.63 -12.54 2.76
N ILE A 269 7.51 -12.82 4.06
CA ILE A 269 8.49 -13.64 4.80
C ILE A 269 8.50 -15.09 4.30
N ILE A 270 7.33 -15.69 4.07
CA ILE A 270 7.21 -17.05 3.51
C ILE A 270 7.91 -17.12 2.15
N TYR A 271 7.70 -16.13 1.28
CA TYR A 271 8.34 -16.08 -0.03
C TYR A 271 9.84 -15.89 0.07
N TYR A 272 10.30 -15.05 1.00
CA TYR A 272 11.72 -14.88 1.25
C TYR A 272 12.36 -16.21 1.69
N ILE A 273 11.80 -16.87 2.70
CA ILE A 273 12.32 -18.17 3.16
C ILE A 273 12.26 -19.22 2.05
N GLY A 274 11.21 -19.21 1.22
CA GLY A 274 11.06 -20.10 0.07
C GLY A 274 11.97 -19.78 -1.12
N SER A 275 12.65 -18.64 -1.12
CA SER A 275 13.62 -18.22 -2.14
C SER A 275 15.07 -18.56 -1.80
N LEU A 276 15.33 -18.96 -0.54
CA LEU A 276 16.62 -19.43 -0.05
C LEU A 276 16.81 -20.93 -0.33
#